data_AF-A0A328EPQ8-F1
#
_entry.id   AF-A0A328EPQ8-F1
#
_cell.length_a   1.000
_cell.length_b   1.000
_cell.length_c   1.000
_cell.angle_alpha   90.00
_cell.angle_beta   90.00
_cell.angle_gamma   90.00
#
_symmetry.space_group_name_H-M   'P 1'
#
loop_
_entity.id
_entity.type
_entity.pdbx_description
1 polymer ?
#
loop_
_entity_poly.entity_id
_entity_poly.type
_entity_poly.pdbx_seq_one_letter_code
_entity_poly.pdbx_strand_id
1 'polypeptide(L)' 'MPAGISEAEAKETALNSERVKPHLLGKTPVTVIYVPGKLVNIVVK' A
#
# COMPACT_ATOMS: atom_id res chain seq x y z
N MET A 1 9.42 -3.43 6.27
CA MET A 1 8.41 -4.51 6.16
C MET A 1 9.16 -5.82 5.94
N PRO A 2 8.80 -6.91 6.64
CA PRO A 2 9.48 -8.20 6.45
C PRO A 2 9.21 -8.76 5.04
N ALA A 3 10.18 -9.48 4.47
CA ALA A 3 10.13 -9.97 3.08
C ALA A 3 9.15 -11.15 2.84
N GLY A 4 8.30 -11.48 3.82
CA GLY A 4 7.41 -12.65 3.81
C GLY A 4 5.91 -12.34 3.85
N ILE A 5 5.49 -11.07 3.86
CA ILE A 5 4.07 -10.72 3.79
C ILE A 5 3.57 -10.77 2.35
N SER A 6 2.34 -11.23 2.16
CA SER A 6 1.71 -11.34 0.84
C SER A 6 1.32 -9.96 0.29
N GLU A 7 1.14 -9.83 -1.03
CA GLU A 7 0.70 -8.59 -1.68
C GLU A 7 -0.56 -7.99 -1.04
N ALA A 8 -1.51 -8.86 -0.68
CA ALA A 8 -2.75 -8.49 -0.02
C ALA A 8 -2.52 -7.91 1.39
N GLU A 9 -1.68 -8.56 2.21
CA GLU A 9 -1.35 -8.10 3.56
C GLU A 9 -0.54 -6.81 3.53
N ALA A 10 0.41 -6.69 2.60
CA ALA A 10 1.20 -5.48 2.41
C ALA A 10 0.32 -4.30 2.01
N LYS A 11 -0.66 -4.54 1.12
CA LYS A 11 -1.67 -3.57 0.71
C LYS A 11 -2.54 -3.16 1.90
N GLU A 12 -3.04 -4.11 2.68
CA GLU A 12 -3.92 -3.83 3.82
C GLU A 12 -3.19 -3.07 4.93
N THR A 13 -1.93 -3.43 5.20
CA THR A 13 -1.06 -2.73 6.15
C THR A 13 -0.76 -1.30 5.69
N ALA A 14 -0.49 -1.11 4.39
CA ALA A 14 -0.25 0.19 3.81
C ALA A 14 -1.52 1.06 3.81
N LEU A 15 -2.69 0.51 3.49
CA LEU A 15 -3.99 1.19 3.57
C LEU A 15 -4.39 1.57 5.00
N ASN A 16 -4.07 0.72 5.98
CA ASN A 16 -4.36 0.97 7.39
C ASN A 16 -3.40 1.98 8.03
N SER A 17 -2.27 2.29 7.38
CA SER A 17 -1.31 3.27 7.89
C SER A 17 -1.93 4.67 7.94
N GLU A 18 -1.86 5.31 9.10
CA GLU A 18 -2.43 6.65 9.34
C GLU A 18 -1.85 7.72 8.40
N ARG A 19 -0.63 7.50 7.90
CA ARG A 19 0.01 8.39 6.92
C ARG A 19 -0.56 8.25 5.52
N VAL A 20 -1.12 7.10 5.18
CA VAL A 20 -1.62 6.78 3.83
C VAL A 20 -3.11 7.09 3.71
N LYS A 21 -3.88 6.96 4.80
CA LYS A 21 -5.31 7.38 4.88
C LYS A 21 -5.59 8.77 4.28
N PRO A 22 -4.88 9.86 4.62
CA PRO A 22 -5.12 11.17 4.02
C PRO A 22 -4.77 11.25 2.54
N HIS A 23 -3.86 10.41 2.04
CA HIS A 23 -3.50 10.36 0.62
C HIS A 23 -4.47 9.50 -0.22
N LEU A 24 -5.23 8.62 0.41
CA LEU A 24 -6.31 7.83 -0.19
C LEU A 24 -7.67 8.52 -0.11
N LEU A 25 -7.83 9.50 0.77
CA LEU A 25 -9.09 10.21 0.97
C LEU A 25 -9.45 11.00 -0.30
N GLY A 26 -10.44 10.52 -1.04
CA GLY A 26 -10.92 11.12 -2.29
C GLY A 26 -10.19 10.68 -3.56
N LYS A 27 -9.24 9.73 -3.48
CA LYS A 27 -8.53 9.19 -4.64
C LYS A 27 -8.75 7.71 -4.79
N THR A 28 -8.88 7.23 -6.02
CA THR A 28 -9.08 5.79 -6.28
C THR A 28 -7.72 5.12 -6.52
N PRO A 29 -7.38 4.04 -5.79
CA PRO A 29 -6.16 3.28 -6.06
C PRO A 29 -6.29 2.58 -7.41
N VAL A 30 -5.47 2.98 -8.37
CA VAL A 30 -5.45 2.46 -9.75
C VAL A 30 -4.53 1.26 -9.86
N THR A 31 -3.41 1.28 -9.12
CA THR A 31 -2.40 0.22 -9.18
C THR A 31 -1.67 0.14 -7.86
N VAL A 32 -1.43 -1.07 -7.38
CA VAL A 32 -0.62 -1.33 -6.19
C VAL A 32 0.55 -2.20 -6.63
N ILE A 33 1.76 -1.74 -6.37
CA ILE A 33 3.00 -2.45 -6.70
C ILE A 33 3.66 -2.83 -5.38
N TYR A 34 3.75 -4.13 -5.10
CA TYR A 34 4.45 -4.63 -3.94
C TYR A 34 5.79 -5.23 -4.32
N VAL A 35 6.85 -4.78 -3.65
CA VAL A 35 8.19 -5.36 -3.76
C VAL A 35 8.56 -5.92 -2.38
N PRO A 36 8.57 -7.27 -2.21
CA PRO A 36 8.89 -7.91 -0.94
C PRO A 36 10.23 -7.42 -0.37
N GLY A 37 10.21 -7.02 0.91
CA GLY A 37 11.40 -6.52 1.61
C GLY A 37 11.93 -5.16 1.16
N LYS A 38 11.27 -4.47 0.20
CA LYS A 38 11.65 -3.12 -0.25
C LYS A 38 10.55 -2.10 0.03
N LEU A 39 9.43 -2.16 -0.69
CA LEU A 39 8.43 -1.09 -0.69
C LEU A 39 7.06 -1.55 -1.21
N VAL A 40 6.02 -0.83 -0.79
CA VAL A 40 4.67 -0.88 -1.38
C VAL A 40 4.42 0.49 -2.01
N ASN A 41 4.16 0.54 -3.31
CA ASN A 41 3.77 1.76 -4.00
C ASN A 41 2.28 1.69 -4.39
N ILE A 42 1.49 2.65 -3.94
CA ILE A 42 0.05 2.72 -4.23
C ILE A 42 -0.16 3.92 -5.14
N VAL A 43 -0.45 3.65 -6.42
CA VAL A 43 -0.78 4.65 -7.42
C VAL A 43 -2.24 5.01 -7.27
N VAL A 44 -2.51 6.27 -6.95
CA VAL A 44 -3.85 6.83 -6.77
C VAL A 44 -4.11 7.91 -7.84
N LYS A 45 -5.32 7.95 -8.40
CA LYS A 45 -5.81 9.03 -9.26
C LYS A 45 -6.75 9.93 -8.48
#